data_AF-A0A7J8HR76-F1
#
_entry.id   AF-A0A7J8HR76-F1
#
_cell.length_a   1.000
_cell.length_b   1.000
_cell.length_c   1.000
_cell.angle_alpha   90.00
_cell.angle_beta   90.00
_cell.angle_gamma   90.00
#
_symmetry.space_group_name_H-M   'P 1'
#
loop_
_entity.id
_entity.type
_entity.pdbx_description
1 polymer ?
#
loop_
_entity_poly.entity_id
_entity_poly.type
_entity_poly.pdbx_seq_one_letter_code
_entity_poly.pdbx_strand_id
1 'polypeptide(L)'
;MKNNKREIQELADTIKRGKLRIMGITEGEEEEQGLKSIFIKIMDENFPKLRNELELGIQEVNRTPNYLNPKRPSPTHIVLKLSKINDKERILRTAMKKKMVTYKGKFIRLSSDFSAQTLQARKVWNQIFKLLSERN
;
A
#
# COMPACT_ATOMS: atom_id res chain seq x y z
N MET A 1 31.20 -8.29 2.52
CA MET A 1 30.34 -7.12 2.87
C MET A 1 29.24 -6.81 1.85
N LYS A 2 29.46 -6.89 0.52
CA LYS A 2 28.40 -6.62 -0.47
C LYS A 2 27.26 -7.66 -0.46
N ASN A 3 27.57 -8.93 -0.22
CA ASN A 3 26.57 -10.02 -0.18
C ASN A 3 25.55 -9.83 0.95
N ASN A 4 26.00 -9.49 2.16
CA ASN A 4 25.13 -9.31 3.32
C ASN A 4 24.09 -8.20 3.10
N LYS A 5 24.45 -7.11 2.40
CA LYS A 5 23.49 -6.02 2.11
C LYS A 5 22.35 -6.48 1.19
N ARG A 6 22.66 -7.34 0.22
CA ARG A 6 21.69 -7.90 -0.72
C ARG A 6 20.77 -8.90 -0.01
N GLU A 7 21.34 -9.78 0.81
CA GLU A 7 20.56 -10.74 1.61
C GLU A 7 19.59 -10.02 2.57
N ILE A 8 20.04 -8.96 3.25
CA ILE A 8 19.19 -8.13 4.11
C ILE A 8 18.05 -7.49 3.30
N GLN A 9 18.33 -7.02 2.07
CA GLN A 9 17.31 -6.46 1.20
C GLN A 9 16.29 -7.52 0.77
N GLU A 10 16.73 -8.69 0.32
CA GLU A 10 15.87 -9.78 -0.14
C GLU A 10 14.97 -10.29 1.00
N LEU A 11 15.50 -10.38 2.22
CA LEU A 11 14.72 -10.71 3.41
C LEU A 11 13.68 -9.63 3.72
N ALA A 12 14.08 -8.36 3.71
CA ALA A 12 13.16 -7.24 3.96
C ALA A 12 12.03 -7.17 2.93
N ASP A 13 12.35 -7.38 1.65
CA ASP A 13 11.37 -7.42 0.57
C ASP A 13 10.44 -8.63 0.70
N THR A 14 10.95 -9.79 1.12
CA THR A 14 10.14 -10.98 1.41
C THR A 14 9.12 -10.70 2.51
N ILE A 15 9.54 -10.08 3.61
CA ILE A 15 8.65 -9.70 4.73
C ILE A 15 7.59 -8.70 4.28
N LYS A 16 7.95 -7.75 3.41
CA LYS A 16 7.05 -6.71 2.89
C LYS A 16 6.20 -7.17 1.71
N ARG A 17 6.48 -8.33 1.11
CA ARG A 17 5.81 -8.80 -0.11
C ARG A 17 4.29 -8.93 0.06
N GLY A 18 3.81 -9.34 1.23
CA GLY A 18 2.38 -9.42 1.55
C GLY A 18 1.75 -8.09 2.00
N LYS A 19 2.53 -7.00 2.10
CA LYS A 19 2.09 -5.73 2.68
C LYS A 19 1.61 -4.73 1.63
N LEU A 20 0.44 -4.16 1.87
CA LEU A 20 -0.19 -3.09 1.11
C LEU A 20 -0.21 -1.82 1.97
N ARG A 21 -0.01 -0.67 1.33
CA ARG A 21 0.01 0.65 1.94
C ARG A 21 -1.13 1.50 1.40
N ILE A 22 -1.88 2.11 2.32
CA ILE A 22 -2.97 3.05 2.04
C ILE A 22 -2.51 4.44 2.49
N MET A 23 -2.67 5.43 1.61
CA MET A 23 -2.33 6.82 1.84
C MET A 23 -3.56 7.70 1.63
N GLY A 24 -3.69 8.75 2.45
CA GLY A 24 -4.77 9.74 2.35
C GLY A 24 -5.93 9.53 3.33
N ILE A 25 -5.83 8.58 4.27
CA ILE A 25 -6.81 8.38 5.33
C ILE A 25 -6.47 9.31 6.50
N THR A 26 -7.42 10.15 6.92
CA THR A 26 -7.22 11.08 8.03
C THR A 26 -7.09 10.34 9.36
N GLU A 27 -6.33 10.92 10.31
CA GLU A 27 -6.17 10.35 11.66
C GLU A 27 -7.49 10.44 12.43
N GLY A 28 -7.82 9.45 13.24
CA GLY A 28 -9.05 9.41 14.04
C GLY A 28 -10.27 8.89 13.29
N GLU A 29 -10.13 8.50 12.01
CA GLU A 29 -11.19 7.79 11.27
C GLU A 29 -11.24 6.29 11.59
N GLU A 30 -10.35 5.81 12.44
CA GLU A 30 -10.47 4.52 13.11
C GLU A 30 -11.72 4.53 14.00
N GLU A 31 -12.86 4.15 13.42
CA GLU A 31 -14.08 3.86 14.17
C GLU A 31 -13.82 2.72 15.18
N GLU A 32 -14.80 2.40 16.03
CA GLU A 32 -14.70 1.34 17.05
C GLU A 32 -14.29 -0.03 16.45
N GLN A 33 -14.65 -0.27 15.18
CA GLN A 33 -14.29 -1.48 14.43
C GLN A 33 -12.83 -1.50 13.93
N GLY A 34 -12.07 -0.43 14.17
CA GLY A 34 -10.64 -0.28 13.91
C GLY A 34 -10.25 -0.20 12.44
N LEU A 35 -8.94 -0.24 12.18
CA LEU A 35 -8.34 -0.09 10.84
C LEU A 35 -8.77 -1.14 9.82
N LYS A 36 -9.18 -2.35 10.26
CA LYS A 36 -9.67 -3.40 9.37
C LYS A 36 -10.95 -2.97 8.65
N SER A 37 -11.85 -2.30 9.37
CA SER A 37 -13.12 -1.81 8.81
C SER A 37 -12.91 -0.80 7.69
N ILE A 38 -11.90 0.08 7.81
CA ILE A 38 -11.54 1.05 6.78
C ILE A 38 -11.19 0.35 5.48
N PHE A 39 -10.37 -0.70 5.53
CA PHE A 39 -10.00 -1.44 4.33
C PHE A 39 -11.19 -2.15 3.69
N ILE A 40 -12.07 -2.74 4.50
CA ILE A 40 -13.30 -3.39 4.00
C ILE A 40 -14.18 -2.35 3.29
N LYS A 41 -14.43 -1.18 3.90
CA LYS A 41 -15.20 -0.09 3.28
C LYS A 41 -14.58 0.39 1.96
N ILE A 42 -13.25 0.52 1.90
CA ILE A 42 -12.56 0.86 0.64
C ILE A 42 -12.82 -0.18 -0.44
N MET A 43 -12.77 -1.48 -0.08
CA MET A 43 -13.02 -2.57 -1.01
C MET A 43 -14.47 -2.59 -1.50
N ASP A 44 -15.43 -2.36 -0.61
CA ASP A 44 -16.85 -2.30 -0.94
C ASP A 44 -17.16 -1.09 -1.85
N GLU A 45 -16.61 0.09 -1.54
CA GLU A 45 -16.80 1.33 -2.30
C GLU A 45 -16.19 1.25 -3.71
N ASN A 46 -15.00 0.65 -3.85
CA ASN A 46 -14.24 0.75 -5.09
C ASN A 46 -14.25 -0.52 -5.96
N PHE A 47 -14.33 -1.69 -5.32
CA PHE A 47 -14.10 -2.99 -5.94
C PHE A 47 -15.14 -4.05 -5.50
N PRO A 48 -16.46 -3.78 -5.62
CA PRO A 48 -17.50 -4.67 -5.08
C PRO A 48 -17.47 -6.09 -5.66
N LYS A 49 -17.15 -6.23 -6.97
CA LYS A 49 -16.98 -7.54 -7.60
C LYS A 49 -15.83 -8.33 -6.96
N LEU A 50 -14.67 -7.69 -6.83
CA LEU A 50 -13.48 -8.31 -6.26
C LEU A 50 -13.67 -8.63 -4.77
N ARG A 51 -14.41 -7.79 -4.05
CA ARG A 51 -14.75 -8.01 -2.65
C ARG A 51 -15.54 -9.30 -2.43
N ASN A 52 -16.51 -9.56 -3.30
CA ASN A 52 -17.37 -10.74 -3.21
C ASN A 52 -16.64 -12.02 -3.61
N GLU A 53 -15.68 -11.93 -4.53
CA GLU A 53 -14.84 -13.06 -4.95
C GLU A 53 -13.75 -13.40 -3.92
N LEU A 54 -13.25 -12.42 -3.17
CA LEU A 54 -12.12 -12.59 -2.28
C LEU A 54 -12.56 -12.75 -0.82
N GLU A 55 -12.14 -13.85 -0.20
CA GLU A 55 -12.05 -13.97 1.24
C GLU A 55 -10.84 -13.16 1.75
N LEU A 56 -11.08 -11.88 2.07
CA LEU A 56 -10.04 -10.96 2.52
C LEU A 56 -9.51 -11.34 3.91
N GLY A 57 -8.53 -12.24 3.96
CA GLY A 57 -7.77 -12.53 5.17
C GLY A 57 -6.76 -11.42 5.47
N ILE A 58 -7.05 -10.57 6.45
CA ILE A 58 -6.13 -9.52 6.94
C ILE A 58 -5.40 -10.06 8.17
N GLN A 59 -4.09 -10.29 8.06
CA GLN A 59 -3.24 -10.76 9.16
C GLN A 59 -2.90 -9.63 10.14
N GLU A 60 -2.40 -8.53 9.60
CA GLU A 60 -1.92 -7.38 10.36
C GLU A 60 -2.44 -6.11 9.73
N VAL A 61 -2.77 -5.10 10.54
CA VAL A 61 -3.03 -3.74 10.08
C VAL A 61 -2.61 -2.75 11.15
N ASN A 62 -1.86 -1.73 10.75
CA ASN A 62 -1.39 -0.70 11.66
C ASN A 62 -1.08 0.61 10.91
N ARG A 63 -1.14 1.73 11.63
CA ARG A 63 -0.57 3.00 11.15
C ARG A 63 0.96 2.91 11.20
N THR A 64 1.63 3.58 10.27
CA THR A 64 3.09 3.61 10.19
C THR A 64 3.59 5.06 9.97
N PRO A 65 4.40 5.60 10.90
CA PRO A 65 4.77 5.02 12.20
C PRO A 65 3.57 4.91 13.16
N ASN A 66 3.65 4.08 14.20
CA ASN A 66 2.57 3.87 15.18
C ASN A 66 2.49 5.00 16.24
N TYR A 67 3.05 6.18 15.95
CA TYR A 67 2.97 7.35 16.80
C TYR A 67 2.55 8.54 15.96
N LEU A 68 1.76 9.43 16.56
CA LEU A 68 1.36 10.68 15.94
C LEU A 68 2.51 11.68 16.08
N ASN A 69 3.00 12.19 14.95
CA ASN A 69 3.96 13.29 14.95
C ASN A 69 3.20 14.61 14.72
N PRO A 70 3.04 15.46 15.75
CA PRO A 70 2.27 16.71 15.63
C PRO A 70 2.88 17.71 14.63
N LYS A 71 4.18 17.58 14.30
CA LYS A 71 4.86 18.42 13.31
C LYS A 71 4.60 17.97 11.86
N ARG A 72 3.97 16.81 11.65
CA ARG A 72 3.74 16.25 10.32
C ARG A 72 2.37 16.71 9.79
N PRO A 73 2.33 17.46 8.68
CA PRO A 73 1.05 17.95 8.14
C PRO A 73 0.25 16.86 7.40
N SER A 74 0.91 15.81 6.91
CA SER A 74 0.27 14.71 6.19
C SER A 74 -0.18 13.61 7.16
N PRO A 75 -1.36 12.99 6.97
CA PRO A 75 -1.74 11.79 7.72
C PRO A 75 -0.72 10.66 7.58
N THR A 76 -0.54 9.87 8.63
CA THR A 76 0.28 8.66 8.60
C THR A 76 -0.37 7.60 7.71
N HIS A 77 0.46 6.73 7.16
CA HIS A 77 -0.04 5.73 6.21
C HIS A 77 -0.53 4.50 6.98
N ILE A 78 -1.59 3.85 6.48
CA ILE A 78 -2.00 2.54 6.98
C ILE A 78 -1.22 1.49 6.19
N VAL A 79 -0.61 0.53 6.89
CA VAL A 79 0.01 -0.64 6.28
C VAL A 79 -0.74 -1.86 6.77
N LEU A 80 -1.13 -2.73 5.85
CA LEU A 80 -1.81 -3.98 6.15
C LEU A 80 -1.13 -5.15 5.44
N LYS A 81 -1.16 -6.32 6.06
CA LYS A 81 -0.65 -7.57 5.51
C LYS A 81 -1.80 -8.50 5.18
N LEU A 82 -1.92 -8.86 3.91
CA LEU A 82 -2.91 -9.85 3.46
C LEU A 82 -2.34 -11.26 3.63
N SER A 83 -3.21 -12.22 3.93
CA SER A 83 -2.86 -13.63 4.05
C SER A 83 -2.36 -14.22 2.75
N LYS A 84 -2.93 -13.80 1.62
CA LYS A 84 -2.57 -14.26 0.28
C LYS A 84 -1.92 -13.12 -0.49
N ILE A 85 -0.69 -13.32 -0.95
CA ILE A 85 0.05 -12.35 -1.77
C ILE A 85 -0.65 -12.11 -3.11
N ASN A 86 -1.25 -13.15 -3.68
CA ASN A 86 -1.99 -13.05 -4.94
C ASN A 86 -3.15 -12.05 -4.85
N ASP A 87 -3.89 -12.05 -3.72
CA ASP A 87 -5.01 -11.13 -3.51
C ASP A 87 -4.51 -9.68 -3.46
N LYS A 88 -3.38 -9.44 -2.78
CA LYS A 88 -2.71 -8.14 -2.77
C LYS A 88 -2.42 -7.64 -4.19
N GLU A 89 -1.86 -8.50 -5.04
CA GLU A 89 -1.51 -8.15 -6.41
C GLU A 89 -2.75 -7.89 -7.27
N ARG A 90 -3.81 -8.70 -7.13
CA ARG A 90 -5.09 -8.48 -7.81
C ARG A 90 -5.70 -7.13 -7.43
N ILE A 91 -5.71 -6.80 -6.14
CA ILE A 91 -6.23 -5.52 -5.64
C ILE A 91 -5.42 -4.35 -6.22
N LEU A 92 -4.09 -4.39 -6.14
CA LEU A 92 -3.24 -3.31 -6.66
C LEU A 92 -3.37 -3.14 -8.18
N ARG A 93 -3.42 -4.24 -8.94
CA ARG A 93 -3.65 -4.19 -10.41
C ARG A 93 -5.00 -3.55 -10.73
N THR A 94 -6.05 -3.89 -9.97
CA THR A 94 -7.40 -3.36 -10.17
C THR A 94 -7.45 -1.87 -9.81
N ALA A 95 -6.83 -1.48 -8.70
CA ALA A 95 -6.68 -0.09 -8.30
C ALA A 95 -5.92 0.75 -9.35
N MET A 96 -4.83 0.21 -9.91
CA MET A 96 -4.09 0.87 -10.99
C MET A 96 -4.94 1.07 -12.25
N LYS A 97 -5.76 0.08 -12.64
CA LYS A 97 -6.66 0.18 -13.80
C LYS A 97 -7.77 1.21 -13.57
N LYS A 98 -8.35 1.23 -12.37
CA LYS A 98 -9.41 2.18 -11.99
C LYS A 98 -8.88 3.63 -11.95
N LYS A 99 -7.58 3.82 -11.67
CA LYS A 99 -6.85 5.09 -11.45
C LYS A 99 -7.35 5.94 -10.28
N MET A 100 -8.64 5.88 -9.99
CA MET A 100 -9.33 6.70 -8.99
C MET A 100 -9.92 5.78 -7.92
N VAL A 101 -9.31 5.79 -6.74
CA VAL A 101 -9.75 5.02 -5.57
C VAL A 101 -10.16 6.02 -4.49
N THR A 102 -11.32 5.82 -3.87
CA THR A 102 -11.89 6.73 -2.88
C THR A 102 -12.15 6.06 -1.54
N TYR A 103 -12.23 6.85 -0.48
CA TYR A 103 -12.76 6.44 0.82
C TYR A 103 -13.61 7.58 1.36
N LYS A 104 -14.90 7.31 1.64
CA LYS A 104 -15.86 8.35 2.05
C LYS A 104 -15.86 9.53 1.07
N GLY A 105 -15.76 9.25 -0.23
CA GLY A 105 -15.71 10.24 -1.31
C GLY A 105 -14.39 11.01 -1.47
N LYS A 106 -13.38 10.80 -0.60
CA LYS A 106 -12.04 11.43 -0.72
C LYS A 106 -11.10 10.53 -1.49
N PHE A 107 -10.25 11.11 -2.34
CA PHE A 107 -9.24 10.34 -3.08
C PHE A 107 -8.17 9.76 -2.15
N ILE A 108 -7.87 8.49 -2.36
CA ILE A 108 -6.82 7.75 -1.65
C ILE A 108 -5.89 7.06 -2.64
N ARG A 109 -4.72 6.63 -2.15
CA ARG A 109 -3.76 5.89 -2.95
C ARG A 109 -3.40 4.56 -2.30
N LEU A 110 -3.54 3.49 -3.07
CA LEU A 110 -3.08 2.15 -2.71
C LEU A 110 -1.73 1.88 -3.38
N SER A 111 -0.76 1.37 -2.64
CA SER A 111 0.54 0.95 -3.18
C SER A 111 1.07 -0.30 -2.47
N SER A 112 2.03 -0.97 -3.08
CA SER A 112 2.85 -1.96 -2.36
C SER A 112 3.72 -1.26 -1.30
N ASP A 113 4.02 -1.96 -0.21
CA ASP A 113 5.07 -1.56 0.72
C ASP A 113 6.41 -2.16 0.26
N PHE A 114 7.43 -1.31 0.11
CA PHE A 114 8.76 -1.71 -0.39
C PHE A 114 9.83 -1.44 0.67
N SER A 115 10.97 -2.14 0.58
CA SER A 115 12.18 -1.77 1.32
C SER A 115 12.74 -0.44 0.81
N ALA A 116 13.58 0.22 1.62
CA ALA A 116 14.21 1.48 1.23
C ALA A 116 15.08 1.33 -0.02
N GLN A 117 15.83 0.23 -0.11
CA GLN A 117 16.69 -0.11 -1.25
C GLN A 117 15.87 -0.28 -2.52
N THR A 118 14.77 -1.03 -2.46
CA THR A 118 13.89 -1.25 -3.60
C THR A 118 13.15 0.02 -4.01
N LEU A 119 12.75 0.88 -3.06
CA LEU A 119 12.23 2.21 -3.37
C LEU A 119 13.26 3.07 -4.10
N GLN A 120 14.52 3.04 -3.68
CA GLN A 120 15.59 3.81 -4.33
C GLN A 120 15.85 3.31 -5.76
N ALA A 121 15.95 2.00 -5.97
CA ALA A 121 16.09 1.42 -7.30
C ALA A 121 14.92 1.80 -8.24
N ARG A 122 13.69 1.78 -7.72
CA ARG A 122 12.50 2.21 -8.48
C ARG A 122 12.53 3.70 -8.85
N LYS A 123 13.05 4.57 -7.98
CA LYS A 123 13.20 6.01 -8.30
C LYS A 123 14.15 6.22 -9.47
N VAL A 124 15.29 5.52 -9.49
CA VAL A 124 16.25 5.59 -10.60
C VAL A 124 15.60 5.12 -11.90
N TRP A 125 14.91 3.98 -11.88
CA TRP A 125 14.19 3.48 -13.05
C TRP A 125 13.07 4.41 -13.53
N ASN A 126 12.33 5.04 -12.62
CA ASN A 126 11.29 5.99 -12.98
C ASN A 126 11.86 7.23 -13.70
N GLN A 127 13.07 7.69 -13.35
CA GLN A 127 13.73 8.78 -14.06
C GLN A 127 14.05 8.39 -15.50
N ILE A 128 14.58 7.18 -15.70
CA ILE A 128 14.86 6.64 -17.04
C ILE A 128 13.56 6.50 -17.85
N PHE A 129 12.52 5.94 -17.24
CA PHE A 129 11.22 5.75 -17.89
C PHE A 129 10.62 7.09 -18.34
N LYS A 130 10.74 8.14 -17.52
CA LYS A 130 10.28 9.49 -17.87
C LYS A 130 11.00 10.02 -19.11
N LEU A 131 12.33 9.90 -19.16
CA LEU A 131 13.13 10.33 -20.32
C LEU A 131 12.78 9.56 -21.60
N LEU A 132 12.45 8.26 -21.49
CA LEU A 132 12.03 7.45 -22.62
C LEU A 132 10.62 7.83 -23.09
N SER A 133 9.71 8.15 -22.17
CA SER A 133 8.34 8.55 -22.51
C SER A 133 8.24 9.93 -23.15
N GLU A 134 9.21 10.82 -22.92
CA GLU A 134 9.27 12.16 -23.52
C GLU A 134 9.82 12.13 -24.97
N ARG A 135 10.35 10.99 -25.42
CA ARG A 135 10.91 10.80 -26.78
C ARG A 135 9.95 10.13 -27.76
N ASN A 136 8.74 9.79 -27.30
CA ASN A 136 7.64 9.25 -28.10
C ASN A 136 6.48 10.26 -28.10
#